data_AF-A0A7C2SM23-F1
#
_entry.id   AF-A0A7C2SM23-F1
#
_cell.length_a   1.000
_cell.length_b   1.000
_cell.length_c   1.000
_cell.angle_alpha   90.00
_cell.angle_beta   90.00
_cell.angle_gamma   90.00
#
_symmetry.space_group_name_H-M   'P 1'
#
loop_
_entity.id
_entity.type
_entity.pdbx_description
1 polymer ?
#
loop_
_entity_poly.entity_id
_entity_poly.type
_entity_poly.pdbx_seq_one_letter_code
_entity_poly.pdbx_strand_id
1 'polypeptide(L)' 'MLAKLKAVELGNLGDYKSIHSKLYEFRINYGPGYRIYFTLLEQRLILLLIGGIKSSQKQDISKALSILKRLEKDNE' A
#
# COMPACT_ATOMS: atom_id res chain seq x y z
N MET A 1 7.49 17.70 -3.40
CA MET A 1 7.04 16.79 -2.32
C MET A 1 5.62 17.10 -1.87
N LEU A 2 5.29 18.38 -1.56
CA LEU A 2 3.93 18.81 -1.16
C LEU A 2 2.83 18.60 -2.23
N ALA A 3 3.17 18.64 -3.53
CA ALA A 3 2.18 18.49 -4.60
C ALA A 3 1.56 17.08 -4.71
N LYS A 4 2.26 16.03 -4.24
CA LYS A 4 1.75 14.66 -4.31
C LYS A 4 0.73 14.34 -3.22
N LEU A 5 0.88 14.92 -2.03
CA LEU A 5 -0.09 14.79 -0.94
C LEU A 5 -1.42 15.48 -1.27
N LYS A 6 -1.39 16.66 -1.92
CA LYS A 6 -2.61 17.35 -2.37
C LYS A 6 -3.38 16.62 -3.48
N ALA A 7 -2.71 15.81 -4.29
CA ALA A 7 -3.39 15.00 -5.32
C ALA A 7 -4.26 13.88 -4.70
N VAL A 8 -3.84 13.35 -3.54
CA VAL A 8 -4.58 12.35 -2.77
C VAL A 8 -5.90 12.92 -2.23
N GLU A 9 -5.93 14.19 -1.82
CA GLU A 9 -7.16 14.89 -1.41
C GLU A 9 -8.16 15.11 -2.56
N LEU A 10 -7.69 15.18 -3.80
CA LEU A 10 -8.50 15.46 -5.00
C LEU A 10 -8.99 14.17 -5.71
N GLY A 11 -8.87 13.00 -5.07
CA GLY A 11 -9.26 11.72 -5.68
C GLY A 11 -8.27 11.18 -6.72
N ASN A 12 -7.19 11.92 -6.99
CA ASN A 12 -6.05 11.46 -7.78
C ASN A 12 -5.01 10.82 -6.85
N LEU A 13 -5.34 9.64 -6.32
CA LEU A 13 -4.49 8.79 -5.48
C LEU A 13 -3.11 8.45 -6.12
N GLY A 14 -2.84 8.90 -7.35
CA GLY A 14 -1.65 8.55 -8.12
C GLY A 14 -1.79 7.16 -8.73
N ASP A 15 -0.67 6.58 -9.17
CA ASP A 15 -0.63 5.21 -9.69
C ASP A 15 -0.72 4.24 -8.49
N TYR A 16 -1.92 3.74 -8.21
CA TYR A 16 -2.14 2.68 -7.22
C TYR A 16 -2.87 1.49 -7.85
N LYS A 17 -2.59 0.29 -7.34
CA LYS A 17 -3.18 -0.96 -7.83
C LYS A 17 -3.77 -1.76 -6.68
N SER A 18 -4.97 -2.30 -6.89
CA SER A 18 -5.50 -3.37 -6.02
C SER A 18 -4.75 -4.67 -6.29
N ILE A 19 -4.15 -5.24 -5.24
CA ILE A 19 -3.41 -6.51 -5.29
C ILE A 19 -4.29 -7.66 -4.79
N HIS A 20 -5.14 -7.41 -3.80
CA HIS A 20 -6.07 -8.36 -3.19
C HIS A 20 -7.28 -7.61 -2.59
N SER A 21 -8.35 -8.31 -2.17
CA SER A 21 -9.62 -7.70 -1.73
C SER A 21 -9.47 -6.53 -0.75
N LYS A 22 -8.48 -6.56 0.14
CA LYS A 22 -8.17 -5.48 1.08
C LYS A 22 -6.69 -5.08 1.07
N LEU A 23 -5.96 -5.34 -0.01
CA LEU A 23 -4.56 -4.97 -0.12
C LEU A 23 -4.33 -4.13 -1.38
N TYR A 24 -3.76 -2.96 -1.18
CA TYR A 24 -3.48 -1.99 -2.22
C TYR A 24 -1.99 -1.63 -2.25
N GLU A 25 -1.49 -1.26 -3.42
CA GLU A 25 -0.11 -0.86 -3.68
C GLU A 25 -0.09 0.53 -4.31
N PHE A 26 0.58 1.50 -3.67
CA PHE A 26 1.01 2.73 -4.35
C PHE A 26 2.33 2.51 -5.07
N ARG A 27 2.41 3.01 -6.30
CA ARG A 27 3.57 2.90 -7.18
C ARG A 27 4.20 4.25 -7.39
N ILE A 28 5.43 4.38 -6.89
CA ILE A 28 6.20 5.60 -7.04
C ILE A 28 7.31 5.31 -8.04
N ASN A 29 7.12 5.77 -9.28
CA ASN A 29 8.11 5.64 -10.35
C ASN A 29 9.19 6.72 -10.21
N TYR A 30 10.00 6.58 -9.16
CA TYR A 30 11.17 7.42 -8.88
C TYR A 30 12.33 6.51 -8.45
N GLY A 31 13.52 6.73 -9.02
CA GLY A 31 14.70 5.90 -8.78
C GLY A 31 14.41 4.40 -8.98
N PRO A 32 14.64 3.52 -7.98
CA PRO A 32 14.45 2.07 -8.09
C PRO A 32 12.98 1.62 -8.22
N GLY A 33 12.03 2.56 -8.19
CA GLY A 33 10.60 2.29 -8.31
C GLY A 33 10.00 1.77 -7.01
N TYR A 34 9.76 2.68 -6.06
CA TYR A 34 9.22 2.33 -4.75
C TYR A 34 7.78 1.83 -4.81
N ARG A 35 7.44 0.94 -3.88
CA ARG A 35 6.12 0.37 -3.65
C ARG A 35 5.74 0.52 -2.19
N ILE A 36 4.53 1.00 -1.94
CA ILE A 36 3.98 1.16 -0.58
C ILE A 36 2.69 0.39 -0.52
N TYR A 37 2.53 -0.48 0.48
CA TYR A 37 1.32 -1.29 0.63
C TYR A 37 0.43 -0.74 1.75
N PHE A 38 -0.87 -0.79 1.54
CA PHE A 38 -1.84 -0.35 2.53
C PHE A 38 -3.12 -1.16 2.45
N THR A 39 -3.91 -1.10 3.52
CA THR A 39 -5.24 -1.69 3.61
C THR A 39 -6.24 -0.64 4.10
N LEU A 40 -7.51 -0.83 3.75
CA LEU A 40 -8.63 -0.07 4.28
C LEU A 40 -9.42 -1.02 5.18
N LEU A 41 -9.30 -0.84 6.50
CA LEU A 41 -10.07 -1.59 7.50
C LEU A 41 -10.96 -0.61 8.23
N GLU A 42 -12.26 -0.89 8.27
CA GLU A 42 -13.24 -0.08 9.02
C GLU A 42 -13.16 1.43 8.74
N GLN A 43 -13.01 1.80 7.45
CA GLN A 43 -12.84 3.19 6.99
C GLN A 43 -11.54 3.88 7.46
N ARG A 44 -10.59 3.12 8.02
CA ARG A 44 -9.24 3.60 8.39
C ARG A 44 -8.23 3.13 7.35
N LEU A 45 -7.39 4.05 6.88
CA LEU A 45 -6.24 3.72 6.05
C LEU A 45 -5.09 3.27 6.93
N ILE A 46 -4.70 2.00 6.80
CA ILE A 46 -3.60 1.40 7.54
C ILE A 46 -2.44 1.18 6.58
N LEU A 47 -1.36 1.91 6.83
CA LEU A 47 -0.11 1.76 6.11
C LEU A 47 0.60 0.49 6.61
N LEU A 48 0.79 -0.48 5.72
CA LEU A 48 1.63 -1.63 6.01
C LEU A 48 3.08 -1.16 5.78
N LEU A 49 3.89 -1.06 6.85
CA LEU A 49 5.27 -0.52 6.84
C LEU A 49 6.28 -1.30 5.97
N ILE A 50 5.78 -2.13 5.05
CA ILE A 50 6.52 -2.96 4.12
C ILE A 50 6.77 -2.15 2.84
N GLY A 51 7.40 -0.99 2.96
CA GLY A 51 7.84 -0.24 1.79
C GLY A 51 8.95 -1.01 1.06
N GLY A 52 8.81 -1.21 -0.24
CA GLY A 52 9.74 -1.97 -1.06
C GLY A 52 10.17 -1.24 -2.32
N ILE A 53 11.05 -1.87 -3.10
CA ILE A 53 11.41 -1.43 -4.46
C ILE A 53 10.84 -2.41 -5.47
N LYS A 54 10.81 -2.05 -6.76
CA LYS A 54 10.21 -2.88 -7.82
C LYS A 54 10.76 -4.30 -7.86
N SER A 55 12.05 -4.50 -7.56
CA SER A 55 12.70 -5.81 -7.57
C SER A 55 12.29 -6.72 -6.39
N SER A 56 11.89 -6.15 -5.25
CA SER A 56 11.45 -6.91 -4.07
C SER A 56 9.93 -7.15 -4.01
N GLN A 57 9.18 -6.59 -4.97
CA GLN A 57 7.71 -6.54 -5.00
C GLN A 57 7.03 -7.87 -4.64
N LYS A 58 7.46 -9.00 -5.21
CA LYS A 58 6.84 -10.31 -4.94
C LYS A 58 6.97 -10.73 -3.48
N GLN A 59 8.13 -10.49 -2.86
CA GLN A 59 8.35 -10.80 -1.45
C GLN A 59 7.57 -9.85 -0.55
N ASP A 60 7.52 -8.57 -0.91
CA ASP A 60 6.82 -7.56 -0.12
C ASP A 60 5.30 -7.77 -0.13
N ILE A 61 4.72 -8.17 -1.26
CA ILE A 61 3.30 -8.57 -1.35
C ILE A 61 3.00 -9.75 -0.42
N SER A 62 3.86 -10.77 -0.41
CA SER A 62 3.67 -11.95 0.46
C SER A 62 3.67 -11.58 1.94
N LYS A 63 4.61 -10.71 2.35
CA LYS A 63 4.66 -10.17 3.71
C LYS A 63 3.42 -9.33 4.01
N ALA A 64 2.99 -8.48 3.07
CA ALA A 64 1.83 -7.61 3.24
C ALA A 64 0.53 -8.39 3.44
N LEU A 65 0.33 -9.47 2.68
CA LEU A 65 -0.78 -10.40 2.88
C LEU A 65 -0.73 -11.08 4.26
N SER A 66 0.47 -11.42 4.74
CA SER A 66 0.64 -12.05 6.05
C SER A 66 0.30 -11.07 7.19
N ILE A 67 0.71 -9.81 7.08
CA ILE A 67 0.34 -8.76 8.04
C ILE A 67 -1.16 -8.49 7.98
N LEU A 68 -1.76 -8.39 6.78
CA LEU A 68 -3.19 -8.18 6.61
C LEU A 68 -4.00 -9.26 7.32
N LYS A 69 -3.66 -10.54 7.13
CA LYS A 69 -4.32 -11.66 7.81
C LYS A 69 -4.23 -11.57 9.32
N ARG A 70 -3.10 -11.07 9.84
CA ARG A 70 -2.93 -10.86 11.28
C ARG A 70 -3.80 -9.71 11.78
N LEU A 71 -3.81 -8.59 11.06
CA LEU A 71 -4.67 -7.46 11.38
C LEU A 71 -6.15 -7.84 11.39
N GLU A 72 -6.61 -8.66 10.44
CA GLU A 72 -8.01 -9.11 10.43
C GLU A 72 -8.37 -9.95 11.66
N LYS A 73 -7.47 -10.83 12.12
CA LYS A 73 -7.67 -11.62 13.35
C LYS A 73 -7.65 -10.78 14.63
N ASP A 74 -6.83 -9.73 14.66
CA ASP A 74 -6.72 -8.87 15.84
C ASP A 74 -7.92 -7.91 15.98
N ASN A 75 -8.75 -7.78 14.94
CA ASN A 75 -9.98 -6.97 14.94
C ASN A 75 -11.28 -7.80 15.08
N GLU A 76 -11.19 -9.12 15.22
CA GLU A 76 -12.31 -10.02 15.59
C GLU A 76 -12.36 -10.21 17.12
#